data_AF-A0A7S2IA15-F1
#
_entry.id   AF-A0A7S2IA15-F1
#
_cell.length_a   1.000
_cell.length_b   1.000
_cell.length_c   1.000
_cell.angle_alpha   90.00
_cell.angle_beta   90.00
_cell.angle_gamma   90.00
#
_symmetry.space_group_name_H-M   'P 1'
#
loop_
_entity.id
_entity.type
_entity.pdbx_description
1 polymer ?
#
loop_
_entity_poly.entity_id
_entity_poly.type
_entity_poly.pdbx_seq_one_letter_code
_entity_poly.pdbx_strand_id
1 'polypeptide(L)'
;NEQKMTPDTDGGVGVSAPLVELQTAISRHTRENDRHLVLESLRHTKCLTFIPLDPSQPGEMSAALAEVSKERVILNGVPFLHGAARFGGGEDFLFMLREAVDSLCESEGLLCNSRSVYEGIVTRMARTASAADSYFKLNSLLGSPDLMLMPSQAASSALPPIELEVFASSGCLHASFSTANVYGLYRKADFALQADINAGTNKPWISIDAIVEERVNFGNGESVRYLNVKIPDRK
;
A
#
# COMPACT_ATOMS: atom_id res chain seq x y z
N ASN A 1 -46.61 -25.26 -15.96
CA ASN A 1 -46.00 -25.36 -14.63
C ASN A 1 -44.59 -25.88 -14.76
N GLU A 2 -43.64 -25.00 -15.11
CA GLU A 2 -42.21 -25.26 -14.92
C GLU A 2 -41.63 -23.98 -14.33
N GLN A 3 -41.36 -24.03 -13.03
CA GLN A 3 -40.80 -22.93 -12.26
C GLN A 3 -39.32 -22.75 -12.61
N LYS A 4 -39.00 -21.55 -13.06
CA LYS A 4 -37.66 -21.06 -13.32
C LYS A 4 -37.01 -20.72 -11.96
N MET A 5 -36.14 -21.58 -11.45
CA MET A 5 -35.25 -21.25 -10.32
C MET A 5 -34.13 -20.35 -10.84
N THR A 6 -34.14 -19.10 -10.42
CA THR A 6 -32.97 -18.21 -10.46
C THR A 6 -32.17 -18.40 -9.17
N PRO A 7 -30.83 -18.48 -9.23
CA PRO A 7 -30.02 -18.44 -8.02
C PRO A 7 -29.86 -16.99 -7.56
N ASP A 8 -30.24 -16.72 -6.31
CA ASP A 8 -29.88 -15.52 -5.57
C ASP A 8 -28.37 -15.53 -5.31
N THR A 9 -27.62 -14.77 -6.10
CA THR A 9 -26.26 -14.34 -5.74
C THR A 9 -26.35 -13.04 -4.95
N ASP A 10 -26.62 -13.14 -3.66
CA ASP A 10 -26.38 -12.06 -2.70
C ASP A 10 -24.91 -12.12 -2.25
N GLY A 11 -24.04 -11.52 -3.06
CA GLY A 11 -22.60 -11.41 -2.83
C GLY A 11 -22.24 -10.28 -1.85
N GLY A 12 -23.01 -10.11 -0.78
CA GLY A 12 -22.69 -9.17 0.28
C GLY A 12 -21.49 -9.66 1.08
N VAL A 13 -20.31 -9.09 0.84
CA VAL A 13 -19.14 -9.25 1.72
C VAL A 13 -19.54 -8.76 3.11
N GLY A 14 -19.86 -9.68 4.01
CA GLY A 14 -20.25 -9.37 5.38
C GLY A 14 -19.16 -8.54 6.06
N VAL A 15 -19.46 -7.27 6.36
CA VAL A 15 -18.59 -6.39 7.12
C VAL A 15 -18.43 -7.02 8.50
N SER A 16 -17.21 -7.42 8.86
CA SER A 16 -16.94 -8.11 10.13
C SER A 16 -17.39 -7.25 11.33
N ALA A 17 -17.99 -7.85 12.36
CA ALA A 17 -18.46 -7.13 13.55
C ALA A 17 -17.39 -6.18 14.18
N PRO A 18 -16.09 -6.56 14.28
CA PRO A 18 -15.06 -5.66 14.81
C PRO A 18 -14.87 -4.37 14.00
N LEU A 19 -15.14 -4.42 12.69
CA LEU A 19 -15.01 -3.27 11.80
C LEU A 19 -16.18 -2.28 11.97
N VAL A 20 -17.39 -2.81 12.16
CA VAL A 20 -18.57 -1.98 12.46
C VAL A 20 -18.41 -1.29 13.81
N GLU A 21 -17.88 -2.01 14.81
CA GLU A 21 -17.54 -1.45 16.11
C GLU A 21 -16.51 -0.32 16.00
N LEU A 22 -15.43 -0.53 15.23
CA LEU A 22 -14.42 0.50 14.96
C LEU A 22 -15.04 1.74 14.29
N GLN A 23 -15.82 1.56 13.23
CA GLN A 23 -16.46 2.67 12.51
C GLN A 23 -17.40 3.47 13.42
N THR A 24 -18.17 2.78 14.25
CA THR A 24 -19.08 3.40 15.22
C THR A 24 -18.31 4.19 16.26
N ALA A 25 -17.24 3.61 16.83
CA ALA A 25 -16.39 4.28 17.81
C ALA A 25 -15.72 5.52 17.23
N ILE A 26 -15.06 5.40 16.07
CA ILE A 26 -14.41 6.53 15.39
C ILE A 26 -15.41 7.64 15.10
N SER A 27 -16.59 7.31 14.58
CA SER A 27 -17.62 8.30 14.24
C SER A 27 -18.12 9.06 15.47
N ARG A 28 -18.41 8.33 16.56
CA ARG A 28 -18.82 8.93 17.84
C ARG A 28 -17.74 9.88 18.39
N HIS A 29 -16.51 9.38 18.52
CA HIS A 29 -15.42 10.16 19.10
C HIS A 29 -14.98 11.34 18.23
N THR A 30 -15.17 11.24 16.91
CA THR A 30 -14.96 12.39 16.01
C THR A 30 -15.93 13.52 16.30
N ARG A 31 -17.22 13.21 16.49
CA ARG A 31 -18.26 14.23 16.81
C ARG A 31 -18.04 14.87 18.17
N GLU A 32 -17.51 14.11 19.11
CA GLU A 32 -17.10 14.59 20.44
C GLU A 32 -15.80 15.40 20.40
N ASN A 33 -15.12 15.48 19.25
CA ASN A 33 -13.77 16.04 19.10
C ASN A 33 -12.74 15.38 20.04
N ASP A 34 -12.93 14.10 20.36
CA ASP A 34 -12.01 13.35 21.21
C ASP A 34 -10.98 12.60 20.36
N ARG A 35 -9.92 13.33 19.99
CA ARG A 35 -8.79 12.77 19.24
C ARG A 35 -8.15 11.59 19.96
N HIS A 36 -8.15 11.58 21.30
CA HIS A 36 -7.52 10.54 22.09
C HIS A 36 -8.23 9.21 21.88
N LEU A 37 -9.56 9.21 22.03
CA LEU A 37 -10.37 8.00 21.87
C LEU A 37 -10.40 7.49 20.43
N VAL A 38 -10.29 8.38 19.43
CA VAL A 38 -10.10 7.94 18.03
C VAL A 38 -8.77 7.20 17.86
N LEU A 39 -7.66 7.77 18.36
CA LEU A 39 -6.35 7.11 18.30
C LEU A 39 -6.35 5.78 19.06
N GLU A 40 -6.98 5.73 20.22
CA GLU A 40 -7.11 4.53 21.04
C GLU A 40 -7.91 3.44 20.30
N SER A 41 -9.03 3.81 19.67
CA SER A 41 -9.84 2.88 18.87
C SER A 41 -9.05 2.30 17.70
N LEU A 42 -8.30 3.15 16.97
CA LEU A 42 -7.45 2.71 15.86
C LEU A 42 -6.35 1.75 16.33
N ARG A 43 -5.68 2.04 17.45
CA ARG A 43 -4.56 1.24 17.96
C ARG A 43 -4.97 -0.14 18.49
N HIS A 44 -6.14 -0.24 19.11
CA HIS A 44 -6.62 -1.50 19.67
C HIS A 44 -7.29 -2.41 18.65
N THR A 45 -7.52 -1.92 17.43
CA THR A 45 -8.24 -2.68 16.41
C THR A 45 -7.30 -3.58 15.60
N LYS A 46 -7.29 -4.86 15.97
CA LYS A 46 -6.47 -5.90 15.31
C LYS A 46 -6.76 -6.06 13.82
N CYS A 47 -7.97 -5.74 13.34
CA CYS A 47 -8.26 -5.88 11.91
C CYS A 47 -7.50 -4.88 11.02
N LEU A 48 -6.88 -3.85 11.60
CA LEU A 48 -6.05 -2.89 10.87
C LEU A 48 -4.60 -3.37 10.63
N THR A 49 -4.14 -4.43 11.30
CA THR A 49 -2.78 -4.96 11.11
C THR A 49 -2.68 -5.91 9.90
N PHE A 50 -3.81 -6.45 9.45
CA PHE A 50 -3.88 -7.37 8.32
C PHE A 50 -5.22 -7.20 7.59
N ILE A 51 -5.26 -6.24 6.67
CA ILE A 51 -6.42 -6.00 5.82
C ILE A 51 -6.13 -6.65 4.45
N PRO A 52 -6.88 -7.68 4.02
CA PRO A 52 -6.64 -8.29 2.72
C PRO A 52 -6.90 -7.29 1.59
N LEU A 53 -5.99 -7.28 0.61
CA LEU A 53 -6.12 -6.54 -0.63
C LEU A 53 -6.36 -7.51 -1.79
N ASP A 54 -7.03 -7.01 -2.83
CA ASP A 54 -7.22 -7.77 -4.05
C ASP A 54 -5.88 -7.96 -4.79
N PRO A 55 -5.74 -8.98 -5.65
CA PRO A 55 -4.55 -9.16 -6.47
C PRO A 55 -4.22 -7.89 -7.28
N SER A 56 -2.93 -7.57 -7.40
CA SER A 56 -2.50 -6.40 -8.17
C SER A 56 -2.92 -6.56 -9.63
N GLN A 57 -3.58 -5.55 -10.18
CA GLN A 57 -3.85 -5.52 -11.61
C GLN A 57 -2.56 -5.23 -12.38
N PRO A 58 -2.38 -5.81 -13.58
CA PRO A 58 -1.23 -5.52 -14.42
C PRO A 58 -1.27 -4.05 -14.86
N GLY A 59 -0.25 -3.29 -14.47
CA GLY A 59 -0.05 -1.91 -14.91
C GLY A 59 0.66 -1.82 -16.25
N GLU A 60 0.69 -0.62 -16.84
CA GLU A 60 1.48 -0.35 -18.04
C GLU A 60 2.98 -0.30 -17.69
N MET A 61 3.78 -1.15 -18.34
CA MET A 61 5.21 -1.27 -18.05
C MET A 61 5.99 0.06 -18.22
N SER A 62 5.68 0.84 -19.25
CA SER A 62 6.38 2.11 -19.53
C SER A 62 6.16 3.13 -18.40
N ALA A 63 4.92 3.28 -17.95
CA ALA A 63 4.57 4.13 -16.82
C ALA A 63 5.23 3.63 -15.52
N ALA A 64 5.20 2.32 -15.28
CA ALA A 64 5.83 1.72 -14.11
C ALA A 64 7.34 1.95 -14.07
N LEU A 65 8.06 1.79 -15.19
CA LEU A 65 9.49 2.10 -15.28
C LEU A 65 9.78 3.56 -14.94
N ALA A 66 9.03 4.49 -15.53
CA ALA A 66 9.23 5.93 -15.30
C ALA A 66 8.88 6.38 -13.87
N GLU A 67 8.05 5.62 -13.17
CA GLU A 67 7.73 5.83 -11.76
C GLU A 67 8.81 5.23 -10.86
N VAL A 68 9.11 3.95 -11.03
CA VAL A 68 10.09 3.20 -10.22
C VAL A 68 11.50 3.77 -10.36
N SER A 69 11.87 4.34 -11.51
CA SER A 69 13.18 4.99 -11.67
C SER A 69 13.37 6.24 -10.80
N LYS A 70 12.31 6.79 -10.22
CA LYS A 70 12.34 7.93 -9.28
C LYS A 70 12.23 7.50 -7.82
N GLU A 71 11.99 6.21 -7.57
CA GLU A 71 11.80 5.70 -6.23
C GLU A 71 13.13 5.52 -5.48
N ARG A 72 13.01 5.44 -4.16
CA ARG A 72 14.08 4.94 -3.28
C ARG A 72 13.79 3.48 -3.01
N VAL A 73 14.75 2.60 -3.25
CA VAL A 73 14.53 1.16 -3.14
C VAL A 73 15.62 0.52 -2.29
N ILE A 74 15.28 -0.52 -1.54
CA ILE A 74 16.23 -1.44 -0.90
C ILE A 74 15.99 -2.82 -1.52
N LEU A 75 16.94 -3.30 -2.33
CA LEU A 75 16.88 -4.61 -2.97
C LEU A 75 17.74 -5.61 -2.20
N ASN A 76 17.14 -6.65 -1.61
CA ASN A 76 17.85 -7.67 -0.82
C ASN A 76 18.80 -7.05 0.24
N GLY A 77 18.34 -5.97 0.90
CA GLY A 77 19.14 -5.21 1.88
C GLY A 77 20.14 -4.22 1.30
N VAL A 78 20.30 -4.14 -0.03
CA VAL A 78 21.18 -3.18 -0.71
C VAL A 78 20.41 -1.91 -1.07
N PRO A 79 20.80 -0.73 -0.55
CA PRO A 79 20.07 0.52 -0.77
C PRO A 79 20.43 1.18 -2.12
N PHE A 80 19.39 1.54 -2.88
CA PHE A 80 19.43 2.36 -4.09
C PHE A 80 18.69 3.66 -3.80
N LEU A 81 19.42 4.64 -3.28
CA LEU A 81 18.87 5.92 -2.84
C LEU A 81 19.39 7.04 -3.74
N HIS A 82 18.48 7.89 -4.23
CA HIS A 82 18.83 9.09 -4.99
C HIS A 82 19.86 9.95 -4.23
N GLY A 83 21.00 10.25 -4.87
CA GLY A 83 22.02 11.15 -4.33
C GLY A 83 23.07 10.48 -3.42
N ALA A 84 23.10 9.15 -3.30
CA ALA A 84 24.17 8.44 -2.61
C ALA A 84 25.42 8.32 -3.50
N ALA A 85 26.59 8.68 -2.97
CA ALA A 85 27.84 8.84 -3.73
C ALA A 85 28.48 7.54 -4.27
N ARG A 86 27.82 6.38 -4.17
CA ARG A 86 28.40 5.07 -4.57
C ARG A 86 27.57 4.30 -5.59
N PHE A 87 26.25 4.52 -5.59
CA PHE A 87 25.25 3.98 -6.50
C PHE A 87 24.07 4.95 -6.43
N GLY A 88 23.32 5.21 -7.49
CA GLY A 88 21.91 5.53 -7.25
C GLY A 88 21.37 6.75 -7.96
N GLY A 89 20.79 6.46 -9.13
CA GLY A 89 19.38 6.78 -9.37
C GLY A 89 18.57 5.48 -9.45
N GLY A 90 17.26 5.58 -9.72
CA GLY A 90 16.47 4.37 -9.95
C GLY A 90 16.82 3.62 -11.25
N GLU A 91 17.56 4.24 -12.19
CA GLU A 91 18.08 3.56 -13.38
C GLU A 91 19.11 2.46 -13.04
N ASP A 92 20.05 2.74 -12.11
CA ASP A 92 21.01 1.74 -11.63
C ASP A 92 20.29 0.58 -10.95
N PHE A 93 19.24 0.90 -10.17
CA PHE A 93 18.39 -0.10 -9.54
C PHE A 93 17.71 -1.00 -10.59
N LEU A 94 17.09 -0.41 -11.62
CA LEU A 94 16.40 -1.17 -12.67
C LEU A 94 17.36 -2.08 -13.44
N PHE A 95 18.57 -1.60 -13.74
CA PHE A 95 19.62 -2.41 -14.33
C PHE A 95 20.02 -3.58 -13.42
N MET A 96 20.35 -3.29 -12.16
CA MET A 96 20.75 -4.32 -11.19
C MET A 96 19.65 -5.35 -10.92
N LEU A 97 18.38 -4.92 -10.86
CA LEU A 97 17.25 -5.82 -10.72
C LEU A 97 17.16 -6.78 -11.90
N ARG A 98 17.31 -6.28 -13.12
CA ARG A 98 17.29 -7.12 -14.32
C ARG A 98 18.40 -8.17 -14.29
N GLU A 99 19.63 -7.76 -14.03
CA GLU A 99 20.79 -8.66 -13.94
C GLU A 99 20.60 -9.70 -12.81
N ALA A 100 20.04 -9.30 -11.66
CA ALA A 100 19.76 -10.21 -10.57
C ALA A 100 18.71 -11.26 -10.94
N VAL A 101 17.63 -10.85 -11.62
CA VAL A 101 16.58 -11.77 -12.09
C VAL A 101 17.13 -12.72 -13.15
N ASP A 102 17.90 -12.24 -14.13
CA ASP A 102 18.53 -13.07 -15.15
C ASP A 102 19.48 -14.09 -14.50
N SER A 103 20.36 -13.62 -13.61
CA SER A 103 21.32 -14.47 -12.89
C SER A 103 20.65 -15.53 -12.00
N LEU A 104 19.57 -15.18 -11.28
CA LEU A 104 18.81 -16.14 -10.47
C LEU A 104 18.10 -17.19 -11.35
N CYS A 105 17.54 -16.79 -12.49
CA CYS A 105 16.92 -17.74 -13.41
C CYS A 105 17.94 -18.75 -13.96
N GLU A 106 19.12 -18.29 -14.35
CA GLU A 106 20.17 -19.13 -14.92
C GLU A 106 20.82 -20.05 -13.88
N SER A 107 21.23 -19.50 -12.73
CA SER A 107 21.97 -20.24 -11.70
C SER A 107 21.14 -21.33 -11.03
N GLU A 108 19.83 -21.09 -10.86
CA GLU A 108 18.90 -22.01 -10.22
C GLU A 108 18.15 -22.90 -11.24
N GLY A 109 18.44 -22.75 -12.55
CA GLY A 109 17.80 -23.53 -13.61
C GLY A 109 16.29 -23.38 -13.67
N LEU A 110 15.77 -22.17 -13.38
CA LEU A 110 14.34 -21.90 -13.30
C LEU A 110 13.71 -21.91 -14.69
N LEU A 111 12.50 -22.45 -14.80
CA LEU A 111 11.75 -22.52 -16.07
C LEU A 111 11.00 -21.22 -16.41
N CYS A 112 11.12 -20.18 -15.58
CA CYS A 112 10.42 -18.91 -15.79
C CYS A 112 11.15 -18.00 -16.79
N ASN A 113 10.37 -17.20 -17.51
CA ASN A 113 10.91 -16.16 -18.39
C ASN A 113 11.37 -14.96 -17.54
N SER A 114 12.69 -14.74 -17.46
CA SER A 114 13.30 -13.69 -16.65
C SER A 114 12.79 -12.28 -16.99
N ARG A 115 12.52 -12.00 -18.28
CA ARG A 115 11.93 -10.73 -18.72
C ARG A 115 10.52 -10.54 -18.17
N SER A 116 9.67 -11.56 -18.24
CA SER A 116 8.30 -11.48 -17.69
C SER A 116 8.32 -11.32 -16.17
N VAL A 117 9.26 -11.96 -15.48
CA VAL A 117 9.48 -11.76 -14.04
C VAL A 117 9.87 -10.32 -13.75
N TYR A 118 10.89 -9.80 -14.44
CA TYR A 118 11.34 -8.42 -14.29
C TYR A 118 10.20 -7.42 -14.51
N GLU A 119 9.44 -7.55 -15.61
CA GLU A 119 8.27 -6.72 -15.90
C GLU A 119 7.21 -6.83 -14.79
N GLY A 120 6.97 -8.05 -14.29
CA GLY A 120 6.04 -8.30 -13.18
C GLY A 120 6.47 -7.68 -11.85
N ILE A 121 7.78 -7.64 -11.56
CA ILE A 121 8.32 -6.97 -10.37
C ILE A 121 8.16 -5.45 -10.51
N VAL A 122 8.63 -4.86 -11.61
CA VAL A 122 8.60 -3.41 -11.83
C VAL A 122 7.17 -2.86 -11.79
N THR A 123 6.21 -3.54 -12.43
CA THR A 123 4.81 -3.12 -12.40
C THR A 123 4.18 -3.14 -11.01
N ARG A 124 4.55 -4.09 -10.14
CA ARG A 124 4.09 -4.15 -8.74
C ARG A 124 4.75 -3.12 -7.84
N MET A 125 5.97 -2.72 -8.17
CA MET A 125 6.69 -1.67 -7.44
C MET A 125 6.16 -0.26 -7.70
N ALA A 126 5.37 -0.05 -8.76
CA ALA A 126 4.75 1.24 -9.02
C ALA A 126 3.86 1.63 -7.83
N ARG A 127 4.33 2.60 -7.03
CA ARG A 127 3.69 3.04 -5.80
C ARG A 127 2.26 3.50 -6.04
N THR A 128 1.97 4.12 -7.17
CA THR A 128 0.62 4.53 -7.59
C THR A 128 -0.39 3.40 -7.45
N ALA A 129 -0.05 2.17 -7.84
CA ALA A 129 -0.93 1.01 -7.72
C ALA A 129 -1.20 0.69 -6.24
N SER A 130 -0.14 0.55 -5.43
CA SER A 130 -0.26 0.29 -3.99
C SER A 130 -1.01 1.40 -3.25
N ALA A 131 -0.83 2.66 -3.67
CA ALA A 131 -1.44 3.84 -3.08
C ALA A 131 -2.93 3.92 -3.41
N ALA A 132 -3.34 3.55 -4.62
CA ALA A 132 -4.75 3.45 -4.99
C ALA A 132 -5.45 2.36 -4.17
N ASP A 133 -4.88 1.14 -4.13
CA ASP A 133 -5.44 0.00 -3.41
C ASP A 133 -5.62 0.31 -1.92
N SER A 134 -4.55 0.81 -1.28
CA SER A 134 -4.60 1.14 0.15
C SER A 134 -5.50 2.35 0.44
N TYR A 135 -5.56 3.36 -0.44
CA TYR A 135 -6.47 4.49 -0.27
C TYR A 135 -7.94 4.05 -0.29
N PHE A 136 -8.36 3.32 -1.34
CA PHE A 136 -9.76 2.91 -1.45
C PHE A 136 -10.16 1.97 -0.32
N LYS A 137 -9.27 1.03 0.04
CA LYS A 137 -9.51 0.14 1.16
C LYS A 137 -9.65 0.92 2.46
N LEU A 138 -8.69 1.77 2.82
CA LEU A 138 -8.76 2.54 4.07
C LEU A 138 -9.89 3.54 4.10
N ASN A 139 -10.20 4.20 2.99
CA ASN A 139 -11.31 5.14 2.94
C ASN A 139 -12.65 4.44 3.19
N SER A 140 -12.81 3.18 2.73
CA SER A 140 -14.00 2.38 3.05
C SER A 140 -14.09 1.98 4.53
N LEU A 141 -12.95 1.83 5.21
CA LEU A 141 -12.90 1.42 6.62
C LEU A 141 -12.98 2.59 7.59
N LEU A 142 -12.29 3.70 7.29
CA LEU A 142 -12.05 4.82 8.20
C LEU A 142 -12.79 6.10 7.81
N GLY A 143 -13.26 6.19 6.56
CA GLY A 143 -14.05 7.32 6.09
C GLY A 143 -15.41 7.37 6.77
N SER A 144 -15.88 8.57 7.09
CA SER A 144 -17.20 8.77 7.70
C SER A 144 -17.84 10.08 7.23
N PRO A 145 -19.09 10.38 7.62
CA PRO A 145 -19.67 11.71 7.38
C PRO A 145 -18.81 12.84 7.97
N ASP A 146 -18.10 12.57 9.06
CA ASP A 146 -17.33 13.56 9.83
C ASP A 146 -15.82 13.52 9.56
N LEU A 147 -15.29 12.39 9.05
CA LEU A 147 -13.88 12.17 8.72
C LEU A 147 -13.65 11.94 7.23
N MET A 148 -12.51 12.42 6.74
CA MET A 148 -12.01 12.19 5.40
C MET A 148 -10.56 11.73 5.46
N LEU A 149 -10.24 10.68 4.70
CA LEU A 149 -8.88 10.24 4.44
C LEU A 149 -8.33 11.00 3.23
N MET A 150 -7.11 11.52 3.32
CA MET A 150 -6.42 12.13 2.17
C MET A 150 -4.94 11.73 2.15
N PRO A 151 -4.30 11.68 0.97
CA PRO A 151 -2.85 11.60 0.87
C PRO A 151 -2.19 12.75 1.63
N SER A 152 -1.20 12.45 2.48
CA SER A 152 -0.52 13.47 3.27
C SER A 152 0.43 14.28 2.39
N GLN A 153 0.14 15.57 2.21
CA GLN A 153 1.07 16.51 1.54
C GLN A 153 2.23 16.95 2.45
N ALA A 154 2.19 16.60 3.74
CA ALA A 154 3.25 16.94 4.70
C ALA A 154 4.57 16.18 4.46
N ALA A 155 4.61 15.28 3.48
CA ALA A 155 5.80 14.56 3.05
C ALA A 155 6.72 15.41 2.17
N SER A 156 7.14 16.60 2.65
CA SER A 156 8.41 17.18 2.21
C SER A 156 9.61 16.35 2.71
N SER A 157 9.38 15.44 3.65
CA SER A 157 10.25 14.29 3.93
C SER A 157 9.99 13.18 2.92
N ALA A 158 11.00 12.80 2.14
CA ALA A 158 10.93 11.68 1.19
C ALA A 158 10.25 10.46 1.81
N LEU A 159 9.28 9.86 1.08
CA LEU A 159 8.61 8.63 1.49
C LEU A 159 9.63 7.54 1.88
N PRO A 160 9.25 6.61 2.78
CA PRO A 160 10.09 5.47 3.08
C PRO A 160 10.47 4.71 1.80
N PRO A 161 11.71 4.19 1.69
CA PRO A 161 12.10 3.35 0.56
C PRO A 161 11.15 2.16 0.39
N ILE A 162 10.97 1.72 -0.84
CA ILE A 162 10.33 0.43 -1.14
C ILE A 162 11.33 -0.66 -0.76
N GLU A 163 10.91 -1.62 0.04
CA GLU A 163 11.72 -2.81 0.33
C GLU A 163 11.31 -3.91 -0.65
N LEU A 164 12.30 -4.46 -1.35
CA LEU A 164 12.14 -5.53 -2.32
C LEU A 164 13.10 -6.66 -1.95
N GLU A 165 12.55 -7.85 -1.75
CA GLU A 165 13.31 -9.08 -1.67
C GLU A 165 13.03 -9.93 -2.91
N VAL A 166 14.06 -10.44 -3.57
CA VAL A 166 13.98 -11.37 -4.70
C VAL A 166 14.85 -12.57 -4.40
N PHE A 167 14.26 -13.76 -4.46
CA PHE A 167 14.95 -15.01 -4.13
C PHE A 167 14.35 -16.20 -4.88
N ALA A 168 15.15 -17.25 -5.07
CA ALA A 168 14.68 -18.52 -5.59
C ALA A 168 14.36 -19.48 -4.43
N SER A 169 13.26 -20.21 -4.55
CA SER A 169 12.88 -21.25 -3.59
C SER A 169 11.94 -22.26 -4.24
N SER A 170 12.14 -23.54 -3.95
CA SER A 170 11.32 -24.64 -4.49
C SER A 170 11.23 -24.64 -6.03
N GLY A 171 12.34 -24.32 -6.71
CA GLY A 171 12.40 -24.27 -8.18
C GLY A 171 11.58 -23.13 -8.81
N CYS A 172 11.18 -22.14 -8.03
CA CYS A 172 10.45 -20.95 -8.49
C CYS A 172 11.13 -19.67 -8.01
N LEU A 173 10.93 -18.57 -8.75
CA LEU A 173 11.35 -17.24 -8.33
C LEU A 173 10.22 -16.58 -7.53
N HIS A 174 10.58 -16.00 -6.39
CA HIS A 174 9.67 -15.31 -5.49
C HIS A 174 10.11 -13.87 -5.31
N ALA A 175 9.16 -12.98 -5.06
CA ALA A 175 9.45 -11.64 -4.59
C ALA A 175 8.55 -11.24 -3.41
N SER A 176 9.11 -10.46 -2.50
CA SER A 176 8.36 -9.77 -1.43
C SER A 176 8.52 -8.26 -1.57
N PHE A 177 7.42 -7.54 -1.46
CA PHE A 177 7.36 -6.08 -1.58
C PHE A 177 6.79 -5.49 -0.28
N SER A 178 7.43 -4.44 0.22
CA SER A 178 6.86 -3.58 1.27
C SER A 178 6.87 -2.13 0.80
N THR A 179 5.68 -1.56 0.62
CA THR A 179 5.49 -0.20 0.11
C THR A 179 4.67 0.62 1.10
N ALA A 180 5.29 1.63 1.72
CA ALA A 180 4.62 2.53 2.65
C ALA A 180 3.98 3.74 1.94
N ASN A 181 2.69 3.95 2.17
CA ASN A 181 1.93 5.12 1.75
C ASN A 181 1.51 5.92 2.99
N VAL A 182 1.55 7.25 2.91
CA VAL A 182 1.26 8.11 4.07
C VAL A 182 -0.04 8.88 3.83
N TYR A 183 -0.99 8.71 4.74
CA TYR A 183 -2.29 9.36 4.71
C TYR A 183 -2.51 10.22 5.97
N GLY A 184 -3.49 11.11 5.85
CA GLY A 184 -4.02 11.88 6.95
C GLY A 184 -5.52 11.66 7.09
N LEU A 185 -5.99 11.49 8.31
CA LEU A 185 -7.40 11.68 8.66
C LEU A 185 -7.63 13.14 9.00
N TYR A 186 -8.66 13.71 8.40
CA TYR A 186 -9.06 15.09 8.56
C TYR A 186 -10.53 15.14 8.97
N ARG A 187 -10.88 16.02 9.90
CA ARG A 187 -12.29 16.27 10.19
C ARG A 187 -12.84 17.22 9.15
N LYS A 188 -14.03 16.93 8.63
CA LYS A 188 -14.68 17.81 7.64
C LYS A 188 -15.03 19.18 8.23
N ALA A 189 -15.34 19.23 9.53
CA ALA A 189 -15.58 20.47 10.26
C ALA A 189 -14.36 21.43 10.26
N ASP A 190 -13.14 20.90 10.17
CA ASP A 190 -11.93 21.73 10.17
C ASP A 190 -11.75 22.50 8.85
N PHE A 191 -12.30 21.99 7.73
CA PHE A 191 -12.23 22.69 6.44
C PHE A 191 -13.19 23.87 6.35
N ALA A 192 -14.36 23.78 6.98
CA ALA A 192 -15.34 24.88 7.00
C ALA A 192 -14.79 26.11 7.74
N LEU A 193 -13.90 25.90 8.71
CA LEU A 193 -13.26 26.96 9.50
C LEU A 193 -12.04 27.59 8.81
N GLN A 194 -11.50 26.93 7.78
CA GLN A 194 -10.24 27.34 7.13
C GLN A 194 -10.42 28.07 5.81
N ALA A 195 -11.65 28.20 5.30
CA ALA A 195 -11.94 29.01 4.12
C ALA A 195 -11.54 30.50 4.29
N ASP A 196 -11.35 30.96 5.53
CA ASP A 196 -11.01 32.35 5.87
C ASP A 196 -9.52 32.62 6.14
N ILE A 197 -8.64 31.61 6.19
CA ILE A 197 -7.22 31.80 6.51
C ILE A 197 -6.34 31.27 5.36
N ASN A 198 -5.75 32.20 4.62
CA ASN A 198 -4.78 31.90 3.57
C ASN A 198 -3.64 30.97 4.03
N ALA A 199 -3.40 29.96 3.20
CA ALA A 199 -2.12 29.31 2.90
C ALA A 199 -1.52 28.31 3.91
N GLY A 200 -1.43 27.06 3.45
CA GLY A 200 -0.26 26.23 3.68
C GLY A 200 -0.43 25.13 4.73
N THR A 201 -0.72 23.92 4.25
CA THR A 201 -0.64 22.64 4.96
C THR A 201 -1.72 22.43 6.03
N ASN A 202 -2.85 21.84 5.61
CA ASN A 202 -3.72 21.18 6.56
C ASN A 202 -2.96 20.02 7.18
N LYS A 203 -2.50 20.24 8.41
CA LYS A 203 -1.93 19.20 9.24
C LYS A 203 -3.02 18.16 9.48
N PRO A 204 -2.75 16.87 9.23
CA PRO A 204 -3.73 15.84 9.52
C PRO A 204 -4.08 15.82 11.00
N TRP A 205 -5.35 15.56 11.31
CA TRP A 205 -5.79 15.35 12.68
C TRP A 205 -5.12 14.10 13.25
N ILE A 206 -5.05 13.04 12.44
CA ILE A 206 -4.31 11.81 12.71
C ILE A 206 -3.53 11.42 11.45
N SER A 207 -2.22 11.19 11.58
CA SER A 207 -1.41 10.61 10.51
C SER A 207 -1.54 9.09 10.51
N ILE A 208 -1.52 8.49 9.32
CA ILE A 208 -1.63 7.05 9.11
C ILE A 208 -0.54 6.63 8.13
N ASP A 209 0.26 5.64 8.52
CA ASP A 209 1.17 4.95 7.62
C ASP A 209 0.51 3.64 7.18
N ALA A 210 0.36 3.48 5.87
CA ALA A 210 -0.31 2.36 5.24
C ALA A 210 0.73 1.54 4.46
N ILE A 211 1.11 0.39 5.01
CA ILE A 211 2.16 -0.46 4.44
C ILE A 211 1.50 -1.58 3.66
N VAL A 212 1.63 -1.54 2.34
CA VAL A 212 1.19 -2.62 1.46
C VAL A 212 2.31 -3.66 1.40
N GLU A 213 1.99 -4.85 1.85
CA GLU A 213 2.86 -6.03 1.82
C GLU A 213 2.35 -6.99 0.76
N GLU A 214 3.21 -7.40 -0.16
CA GLU A 214 2.90 -8.37 -1.19
C GLU A 214 3.97 -9.46 -1.22
N ARG A 215 3.54 -10.72 -1.36
CA ARG A 215 4.42 -11.85 -1.67
C ARG A 215 3.90 -12.53 -2.93
N VAL A 216 4.77 -12.74 -3.91
CA VAL A 216 4.41 -13.36 -5.19
C VAL A 216 5.34 -14.52 -5.51
N ASN A 217 4.75 -15.59 -6.03
CA ASN A 217 5.46 -16.70 -6.65
C ASN A 217 5.28 -16.60 -8.18
N PHE A 218 6.36 -16.28 -8.90
CA PHE A 218 6.29 -16.12 -10.35
C PHE A 218 6.21 -17.46 -11.11
N GLY A 219 6.45 -18.59 -10.45
CA GLY A 219 6.33 -19.92 -11.05
C GLY A 219 4.88 -20.36 -11.25
N ASN A 220 3.97 -19.97 -10.34
CA ASN A 220 2.56 -20.34 -10.41
C ASN A 220 1.60 -19.12 -10.48
N GLY A 221 2.13 -17.90 -10.37
CA GLY A 221 1.35 -16.67 -10.42
C GLY A 221 0.56 -16.36 -9.14
N GLU A 222 0.74 -17.14 -8.07
CA GLU A 222 0.09 -16.88 -6.80
C GLU A 222 0.67 -15.62 -6.15
N SER A 223 -0.21 -14.78 -5.61
CA SER A 223 0.16 -13.59 -4.86
C SER A 223 -0.73 -13.44 -3.63
N VAL A 224 -0.13 -13.04 -2.52
CA VAL A 224 -0.82 -12.70 -1.28
C VAL A 224 -0.50 -11.25 -0.96
N ARG A 225 -1.54 -10.42 -0.85
CA ARG A 225 -1.43 -8.98 -0.60
C ARG A 225 -2.24 -8.59 0.62
N TYR A 226 -1.64 -7.79 1.49
CA TYR A 226 -2.35 -7.24 2.64
C TYR A 226 -1.82 -5.85 2.97
N LEU A 227 -2.67 -5.09 3.65
CA LEU A 227 -2.38 -3.77 4.15
C LEU A 227 -2.22 -3.82 5.67
N ASN A 228 -1.11 -3.28 6.15
CA ASN A 228 -0.79 -3.09 7.55
C ASN A 228 -0.80 -1.58 7.88
N VAL A 229 -1.71 -1.18 8.76
CA VAL A 229 -1.88 0.22 9.16
C VAL A 229 -1.09 0.48 10.44
N LYS A 230 -0.12 1.38 10.35
CA LYS A 230 0.62 1.89 11.51
C LYS A 230 0.12 3.29 11.87
N ILE A 231 -0.26 3.45 13.13
CA ILE A 231 -0.62 4.74 13.70
C ILE A 231 0.61 5.26 14.45
N PRO A 232 1.21 6.40 14.05
CA PRO A 232 2.40 6.92 14.71
C PRO A 232 2.21 7.09 16.21
N ASP A 233 3.27 6.80 16.96
CA ASP A 233 3.33 7.18 18.37
C ASP A 233 3.50 8.69 18.51
N ARG A 234 2.79 9.26 19.49
CA ARG A 234 2.67 10.70 19.72
C ARG A 234 4.03 11.39 19.55
N LYS A 235 4.11 12.36 18.63
CA LYS A 235 5.08 13.46 18.70
C LYS A 235 4.38 14.68 19.29
#